data_AF-A0A6N9JED9-F1
#
_entry.id   AF-A0A6N9JED9-F1
#
_cell.length_a   1.000
_cell.length_b   1.000
_cell.length_c   1.000
_cell.angle_alpha   90.00
_cell.angle_beta   90.00
_cell.angle_gamma   90.00
#
_symmetry.space_group_name_H-M   'P 1'
#
loop_
_entity.id
_entity.type
_entity.pdbx_description
1 polymer ?
#
loop_
_entity_poly.entity_id
_entity_poly.type
_entity_poly.pdbx_seq_one_letter_code
_entity_poly.pdbx_strand_id
1 'polypeptide(L)'
;MLKKFQNLFTLYKIIKSRGNQPLIRHSRKQLIDFILCKNDLNKKSFLQAMIYWFNMLKGLDVIVWRLETFGFLYSPIQGDEDKIKLNQYL
;
A
#
# COMPACT_ATOMS: atom_id res chain seq x y z
N MET A 1 1.08 13.31 17.10
CA MET A 1 2.12 12.41 16.54
C MET A 1 1.87 10.95 16.90
N LEU A 2 1.58 10.64 18.17
CA LEU A 2 1.28 9.28 18.65
C LEU A 2 0.21 8.53 17.84
N LYS A 3 -0.93 9.17 17.52
CA LYS A 3 -1.98 8.60 16.66
C LYS A 3 -1.47 8.18 15.27
N LYS A 4 -0.52 8.91 14.68
CA LYS A 4 0.06 8.55 13.37
C LYS A 4 0.92 7.29 13.47
N PHE A 5 1.67 7.13 14.56
CA PHE A 5 2.44 5.92 14.83
C PHE A 5 1.53 4.71 15.11
N GLN A 6 0.44 4.91 15.85
CA GLN A 6 -0.58 3.86 16.04
C GLN A 6 -1.18 3.45 14.69
N ASN A 7 -1.56 4.41 13.85
CA ASN A 7 -2.09 4.15 12.51
C ASN A 7 -1.05 3.45 11.61
N LEU A 8 0.23 3.81 11.70
CA LEU A 8 1.31 3.11 10.99
C LEU A 8 1.41 1.63 11.42
N PHE A 9 1.33 1.37 12.73
CA PHE A 9 1.40 0.02 13.26
C PHE A 9 0.15 -0.81 12.88
N THR A 10 -1.03 -0.19 12.88
CA THR A 10 -2.26 -0.79 12.39
C THR A 10 -2.17 -1.11 10.90
N LEU A 11 -1.68 -0.17 10.08
CA LEU A 11 -1.43 -0.40 8.66
C LEU A 11 -0.46 -1.56 8.44
N TYR A 12 0.63 -1.60 9.18
CA TYR A 12 1.61 -2.68 9.12
C TYR A 12 0.97 -4.04 9.46
N LYS A 13 0.13 -4.10 10.50
CA LYS A 13 -0.62 -5.32 10.85
C LYS A 13 -1.58 -5.74 9.73
N ILE A 14 -2.30 -4.80 9.11
CA ILE A 14 -3.21 -5.08 7.99
C ILE A 14 -2.43 -5.63 6.80
N ILE A 15 -1.32 -4.99 6.41
CA ILE A 15 -0.46 -5.46 5.32
C ILE A 15 0.13 -6.84 5.63
N LYS A 16 0.55 -7.09 6.88
CA LYS A 16 1.05 -8.40 7.27
C LYS A 16 -0.04 -9.49 7.21
N SER A 17 -1.28 -9.13 7.53
CA SER A 17 -2.40 -10.08 7.59
C SER A 17 -3.08 -10.33 6.25
N ARG A 18 -3.19 -9.31 5.39
CA ARG A 18 -3.97 -9.34 4.14
C ARG A 18 -3.14 -8.97 2.91
N GLY A 19 -1.84 -8.76 3.07
CA GLY A 19 -0.97 -8.36 1.97
C GLY A 19 -0.89 -9.41 0.89
N ASN A 20 -1.13 -8.99 -0.35
CA ASN A 20 -0.91 -9.80 -1.53
C ASN A 20 0.59 -9.85 -1.85
N GLN A 21 1.31 -10.76 -1.18
CA GLN A 21 2.75 -10.96 -1.37
C GLN A 21 3.16 -11.22 -2.83
N PRO A 22 2.43 -12.05 -3.63
CA PRO A 22 2.70 -12.23 -5.05
C PRO A 22 2.74 -10.92 -5.84
N LEU A 23 1.69 -10.09 -5.73
CA LEU A 23 1.59 -8.79 -6.40
C LEU A 23 2.64 -7.81 -5.90
N ILE A 24 2.88 -7.75 -4.59
CA ILE A 24 3.92 -6.89 -4.00
C ILE A 24 5.31 -7.26 -4.54
N ARG A 25 5.59 -8.56 -4.72
CA ARG A 25 6.87 -9.04 -5.22
C ARG A 25 7.03 -8.73 -6.70
N HIS A 26 6.00 -8.98 -7.51
CA HIS A 26 6.01 -8.70 -8.94
C HIS A 26 6.11 -7.20 -9.22
N SER A 27 5.26 -6.40 -8.59
CA SER A 27 5.20 -4.94 -8.77
C SER A 27 6.15 -4.16 -7.84
N ARG A 28 7.15 -4.82 -7.22
CA ARG A 28 8.04 -4.19 -6.23
C ARG A 28 8.70 -2.93 -6.76
N LYS A 29 9.15 -2.93 -8.02
CA LYS A 29 9.80 -1.78 -8.65
C LYS A 29 8.84 -0.60 -8.82
N GLN A 30 7.64 -0.85 -9.35
CA GLN A 30 6.59 0.16 -9.49
C GLN A 30 6.10 0.69 -8.14
N LEU A 31 5.99 -0.18 -7.14
CA LEU A 31 5.58 0.19 -5.79
C LEU A 31 6.62 1.10 -5.12
N ILE A 32 7.91 0.79 -5.29
CA ILE A 32 9.00 1.64 -4.83
C ILE A 32 8.95 2.99 -5.56
N ASP A 33 8.82 3.01 -6.89
CA ASP A 33 8.78 4.26 -7.64
C ASP A 33 7.55 5.12 -7.27
N PHE A 34 6.41 4.48 -7.01
CA PHE A 34 5.19 5.14 -6.53
C PHE A 34 5.34 5.70 -5.11
N ILE A 35 5.85 4.91 -4.16
CA ILE A 35 6.07 5.35 -2.77
C ILE A 35 7.08 6.48 -2.73
N LEU A 36 8.12 6.40 -3.55
CA LEU A 36 9.17 7.41 -3.65
C LEU A 36 8.73 8.64 -4.45
N CYS A 37 7.50 8.67 -4.98
CA CYS A 37 7.03 9.71 -5.88
C CYS A 37 8.05 10.01 -6.99
N LYS A 38 8.68 8.96 -7.52
CA LYS A 38 9.69 9.01 -8.59
C LYS A 38 9.06 9.07 -9.99
N ASN A 39 7.78 9.36 -10.09
CA ASN A 39 7.13 9.63 -11.37
C ASN A 39 7.58 11.00 -11.88
N ASP A 40 7.88 11.09 -13.17
CA ASP A 40 8.45 12.27 -13.84
C ASP A 40 7.66 13.59 -13.64
N LEU A 41 6.39 13.50 -13.23
CA LEU A 41 5.51 14.64 -13.01
C LEU A 41 5.73 15.40 -11.69
N ASN A 42 6.37 14.81 -10.67
CA ASN A 42 6.56 15.49 -9.38
C ASN A 42 7.67 14.85 -8.54
N LYS A 43 8.91 15.07 -8.94
CA LYS A 43 10.12 14.52 -8.29
C LYS A 43 10.27 15.08 -6.87
N LYS A 44 9.76 14.37 -5.87
CA LYS A 44 9.97 14.70 -4.45
C LYS A 44 11.20 13.98 -3.92
N SER A 45 11.91 14.60 -2.98
CA SER A 45 12.99 13.91 -2.28
C SER A 45 12.42 12.76 -1.43
N PHE A 46 13.21 11.71 -1.21
CA PHE A 46 12.82 10.54 -0.42
C PHE A 46 12.16 10.93 0.92
N LEU A 47 12.77 11.90 1.62
CA LEU A 47 12.25 12.41 2.90
C LEU A 47 10.90 13.11 2.75
N GLN A 48 10.70 13.91 1.70
CA GLN A 48 9.42 14.58 1.45
C GLN A 48 8.31 13.59 1.11
N ALA A 49 8.62 12.55 0.32
CA ALA A 49 7.66 11.49 0.02
C ALA A 49 7.28 10.74 1.31
N MET A 50 8.26 10.38 2.15
CA MET A 50 8.01 9.75 3.45
C MET A 50 7.15 10.63 4.37
N ILE A 51 7.42 11.93 4.44
CA ILE A 51 6.60 12.88 5.23
C ILE A 51 5.19 13.01 4.66
N TYR A 52 5.05 13.01 3.33
CA TYR A 52 3.75 13.05 2.66
C TYR A 52 2.89 11.83 3.02
N TRP A 53 3.47 10.62 2.91
CA TRP A 53 2.81 9.39 3.35
C TRP A 53 2.52 9.40 4.85
N PHE A 54 3.43 9.90 5.67
CA PHE A 54 3.23 10.01 7.11
C PHE A 54 2.12 11.01 7.48
N ASN A 55 1.89 12.04 6.67
CA ASN A 55 0.75 12.94 6.83
C ASN A 55 -0.56 12.29 6.38
N MET A 56 -0.55 11.51 5.30
CA MET A 56 -1.69 10.71 4.86
C MET A 56 -2.12 9.65 5.88
N LEU A 57 -1.24 9.20 6.77
CA LEU A 57 -1.62 8.28 7.88
C LEU A 57 -2.66 8.86 8.84
N LYS A 58 -2.99 10.16 8.78
CA LYS A 58 -4.19 10.70 9.45
C LYS A 58 -5.48 10.06 8.92
N GLY A 59 -5.54 9.73 7.63
CA GLY A 59 -6.64 9.02 6.98
C GLY A 59 -6.22 7.59 6.65
N LEU A 60 -5.98 6.78 7.69
CA LEU A 60 -5.58 5.38 7.54
C LEU A 60 -6.51 4.61 6.60
N ASP A 61 -7.82 4.83 6.71
CA ASP A 61 -8.84 4.19 5.89
C ASP A 61 -8.65 4.47 4.40
N VAL A 62 -8.23 5.70 4.05
CA VAL A 62 -7.94 6.07 2.65
C VAL A 62 -6.72 5.33 2.13
N ILE A 63 -5.70 5.11 2.97
CA ILE A 63 -4.52 4.34 2.58
C ILE A 63 -4.89 2.86 2.41
N VAL A 64 -5.64 2.30 3.35
CA VAL A 64 -6.12 0.92 3.28
C VAL A 64 -6.95 0.71 2.01
N TRP A 65 -7.93 1.59 1.76
CA TRP A 65 -8.76 1.53 0.56
C TRP A 65 -7.95 1.65 -0.73
N ARG A 66 -6.92 2.51 -0.77
CA ARG A 66 -6.02 2.58 -1.94
C ARG A 66 -5.27 1.27 -2.13
N LEU A 67 -4.72 0.70 -1.07
CA LEU A 67 -3.98 -0.56 -1.16
C LEU A 67 -4.87 -1.74 -1.56
N GLU A 68 -6.13 -1.75 -1.12
CA GLU A 68 -7.15 -2.70 -1.57
C GLU A 68 -7.50 -2.50 -3.05
N THR A 69 -7.70 -1.24 -3.47
CA THR A 69 -8.02 -0.89 -4.87
C THR A 69 -6.89 -1.29 -5.83
N PHE A 70 -5.63 -1.10 -5.42
CA PHE A 70 -4.48 -1.56 -6.19
C PHE A 70 -4.24 -3.08 -6.12
N GLY A 71 -4.98 -3.81 -5.28
CA GLY A 71 -4.81 -5.25 -5.09
C GLY A 71 -3.63 -5.65 -4.20
N PHE A 72 -2.92 -4.69 -3.60
CA PHE A 72 -1.83 -4.95 -2.64
C PHE A 72 -2.36 -5.49 -1.30
N LEU A 73 -3.62 -5.22 -0.98
CA LEU A 73 -4.35 -5.86 0.10
C LEU A 73 -5.51 -6.67 -0.48
N TYR A 74 -5.67 -7.90 -0.01
CA TYR A 74 -6.89 -8.65 -0.25
C TYR A 74 -8.04 -8.02 0.54
N SER A 75 -9.16 -7.81 -0.16
CA SER A 75 -10.38 -7.38 0.50
C SER A 75 -10.86 -8.48 1.45
N PRO A 76 -11.37 -8.14 2.65
CA PRO A 76 -11.94 -9.13 3.56
C PRO A 76 -13.15 -9.88 2.98
N ILE A 77 -13.74 -9.37 1.90
CA ILE A 77 -14.91 -9.94 1.23
C ILE A 77 -14.50 -10.89 0.08
N GLN A 78 -13.24 -10.87 -0.36
CA GLN A 78 -12.78 -11.70 -1.48
C GLN A 78 -12.59 -13.16 -1.09
N GLY A 79 -13.20 -14.05 -1.88
CA GLY A 79 -13.01 -15.49 -1.77
C GLY A 79 -11.64 -15.91 -2.31
N ASP A 80 -11.24 -17.16 -2.05
CA ASP A 80 -9.94 -17.67 -2.51
C ASP A 80 -9.82 -17.71 -4.03
N GLU A 81 -10.92 -17.89 -4.75
CA GLU A 81 -10.95 -17.81 -6.23
C GLU A 81 -10.63 -16.40 -6.75
N ASP A 82 -11.10 -15.36 -6.07
CA ASP A 82 -10.83 -13.97 -6.46
C ASP A 82 -9.36 -13.62 -6.26
N LYS A 83 -8.74 -14.17 -5.20
CA LYS A 83 -7.29 -14.02 -4.95
C LYS A 83 -6.48 -14.69 -6.05
N ILE A 84 -6.92 -15.84 -6.53
CA ILE A 84 -6.27 -16.54 -7.65
C ILE A 84 -6.41 -15.71 -8.92
N LYS A 85 -7.61 -15.22 -9.26
CA LYS A 85 -7.85 -14.34 -10.43
C LYS A 85 -7.01 -13.07 -10.39
N LEU A 86 -6.89 -12.43 -9.23
CA LEU A 86 -6.05 -11.23 -9.05
C LEU A 86 -4.58 -11.47 -9.38
N ASN A 87 -4.10 -12.70 -9.19
CA ASN A 87 -2.72 -13.08 -9.46
C ASN A 87 -2.54 -13.87 -10.76
N GLN A 88 -3.60 -14.13 -11.54
CA GLN A 88 -3.53 -14.92 -12.76
C GLN A 88 -2.69 -14.25 -13.87
N TYR A 89 -2.52 -12.93 -13.82
CA TYR A 89 -1.81 -12.13 -14.81
C TYR A 89 -0.49 -11.55 -14.29
N LEU A 90 -0.01 -12.01 -13.13
CA LEU A 90 1.30 -11.68 -12.54
C LEU A 90 2.37 -12.70 -12.92
#